data_AF-D1AKD6-F1
#
_entry.id   AF-D1AKD6-F1
#
_cell.length_a   1.000
_cell.length_b   1.000
_cell.length_c   1.000
_cell.angle_alpha   90.00
_cell.angle_beta   90.00
_cell.angle_gamma   90.00
#
_symmetry.space_group_name_H-M   'P 1'
#
loop_
_entity.id
_entity.type
_entity.pdbx_description
1 polymer ?
#
loop_
_entity_poly.entity_id
_entity_poly.type
_entity_poly.pdbx_seq_one_letter_code
_entity_poly.pdbx_strand_id
1 'polypeptide(L)'
;MSKLKKLNLNIRSSNPTDNTLMEIKSLRDINYSELGVVSQEDIDKLIRIENDVKFHEEKTKEHLFKFSKAIFEANEVFANNKSGSFGKWTELLGISRDTANTAVRRYQFYLEMQGTLREPERILELPVRIIKEFTGIKKESFDEAEVLEVLEAENPTEILKRIKETKEEEKLSDKSNLREFLLKEKERKQNLIDKLAEEIKEIEENLKQIDDELYRQTRLTV
;
A
#
# COMPACT_ATOMS: atom_id res chain seq x y z
N MET A 1 26.20 3.78 15.51
CA MET A 1 25.32 4.48 16.49
C MET A 1 24.69 5.69 15.81
N SER A 2 23.46 5.53 15.30
CA SER A 2 22.75 6.58 14.56
C SER A 2 22.11 7.56 15.54
N LYS A 3 22.45 8.85 15.43
CA LYS A 3 21.86 9.94 16.19
C LYS A 3 20.38 10.07 15.78
N LEU A 4 19.48 9.62 16.65
CA LEU A 4 18.05 9.95 16.59
C LEU A 4 17.90 11.48 16.60
N LYS A 5 17.63 12.04 15.42
CA LYS A 5 17.28 13.45 15.23
C LYS A 5 15.92 13.64 15.92
N LYS A 6 15.91 14.30 17.08
CA LYS A 6 14.66 14.65 17.78
C LYS A 6 13.80 15.47 16.82
N LEU A 7 12.62 14.95 16.46
CA LEU A 7 11.59 15.73 15.78
C LEU A 7 11.11 16.82 16.73
N ASN A 8 11.59 18.05 16.53
CA ASN A 8 10.98 19.23 17.12
C ASN A 8 9.69 19.53 16.36
N LEU A 9 8.61 18.87 16.78
CA LEU A 9 7.26 19.26 16.40
C LEU A 9 6.90 20.49 17.24
N ASN A 10 7.21 21.68 16.74
CA ASN A 10 6.55 22.91 17.19
C ASN A 10 5.09 22.84 16.73
N ILE A 11 4.29 22.05 17.43
CA ILE A 11 2.83 22.09 17.34
C ILE A 11 2.47 23.48 17.86
N ARG A 12 2.09 24.39 16.95
CA ARG A 12 1.38 25.60 17.33
C ARG A 12 0.13 25.12 18.06
N SER A 13 0.12 25.23 19.38
CA SER A 13 -1.12 25.13 20.14
C SER A 13 -2.05 26.20 19.57
N SER A 14 -3.11 25.80 18.87
CA SER A 14 -4.25 26.67 18.69
C SER A 14 -4.75 27.03 20.09
N ASN A 15 -4.62 28.30 20.47
CA ASN A 15 -5.10 28.79 21.75
C ASN A 15 -6.58 28.42 21.93
N PRO A 16 -6.96 27.67 22.99
CA PRO A 16 -8.34 27.51 23.36
C PRO A 16 -8.72 28.72 24.24
N THR A 17 -8.68 29.91 23.66
CA THR A 17 -9.22 31.12 24.29
C THR A 17 -10.45 31.54 23.52
N ASP A 18 -11.47 30.68 23.56
CA ASP A 18 -12.84 31.11 23.44
C ASP A 18 -13.66 30.31 24.46
N ASN A 19 -13.58 30.78 25.71
CA ASN A 19 -14.17 30.16 26.89
C ASN A 19 -15.69 30.47 26.92
N THR A 20 -16.38 30.16 25.82
CA THR A 20 -17.81 29.91 25.88
C THR A 20 -17.92 28.51 26.48
N LEU A 21 -18.67 28.33 27.56
CA LEU A 21 -19.02 27.02 28.11
C LEU A 21 -19.81 26.23 27.05
N MET A 22 -19.13 25.72 26.02
CA MET A 22 -19.69 24.73 25.12
C MET A 22 -19.90 23.48 25.95
N GLU A 23 -21.13 23.00 26.03
CA GLU A 23 -21.42 21.70 26.61
C GLU A 23 -20.51 20.66 25.93
N ILE A 24 -19.59 20.08 26.71
CA ILE A 24 -18.70 19.03 26.25
C ILE A 24 -19.57 17.78 26.09
N LYS A 25 -19.91 17.44 24.84
CA LYS A 25 -20.76 16.29 24.50
C LYS A 25 -19.92 15.19 23.84
N SER A 26 -20.18 13.96 24.25
CA SER A 26 -19.63 12.78 23.56
C SER A 26 -20.19 12.73 22.13
N LEU A 27 -19.35 12.39 21.16
CA LEU A 27 -19.75 12.26 19.77
C LEU A 27 -20.50 10.93 19.51
N ARG A 28 -20.32 9.95 20.41
CA ARG A 28 -20.88 8.59 20.28
C ARG A 28 -21.71 8.13 21.48
N ASP A 29 -22.06 9.03 22.38
CA ASP A 29 -22.85 8.71 23.59
C ASP A 29 -22.25 7.53 24.39
N ILE A 30 -20.94 7.57 24.60
CA ILE A 30 -20.19 6.45 25.18
C ILE A 30 -20.53 6.31 26.66
N ASN A 31 -20.92 5.10 27.09
CA ASN A 31 -21.07 4.77 28.50
C ASN A 31 -19.69 4.52 29.15
N TYR A 32 -19.03 5.59 29.61
CA TYR A 32 -17.72 5.51 30.25
C TYR A 32 -17.72 4.70 31.56
N SER A 33 -18.86 4.59 32.24
CA SER A 33 -18.97 3.79 33.46
C SER A 33 -18.80 2.30 33.17
N GLU A 34 -19.34 1.80 32.05
CA GLU A 34 -19.12 0.43 31.58
C GLU A 34 -17.66 0.15 31.20
N LEU A 35 -16.90 1.21 30.86
CA LEU A 35 -15.46 1.13 30.58
C LEU A 35 -14.61 1.26 31.86
N GLY A 36 -15.23 1.31 33.04
CA GLY A 36 -14.54 1.43 34.33
C GLY A 36 -14.07 2.85 34.67
N VAL A 37 -14.50 3.86 33.93
CA VAL A 37 -14.18 5.27 34.20
C VAL A 37 -15.37 5.92 34.90
N VAL A 38 -15.22 6.18 36.19
CA VAL A 38 -16.32 6.63 37.06
C VAL A 38 -16.17 8.09 37.49
N SER A 39 -14.95 8.65 37.44
CA SER A 39 -14.71 10.05 37.78
C SER A 39 -15.23 10.98 36.68
N GLN A 40 -16.08 11.94 37.05
CA GLN A 40 -16.59 12.93 36.09
C GLN A 40 -15.47 13.76 35.45
N GLU A 41 -14.39 14.05 36.18
CA GLU A 41 -13.22 14.75 35.64
C GLU A 41 -12.54 13.94 34.52
N ASP A 42 -12.40 12.63 34.71
CA ASP A 42 -11.82 11.74 33.71
C ASP A 42 -12.77 11.55 32.52
N ILE A 43 -14.08 11.49 32.76
CA ILE A 43 -15.11 11.45 31.71
C ILE A 43 -15.03 12.71 30.85
N ASP A 44 -15.04 13.90 31.45
CA ASP A 44 -14.95 15.18 30.72
C ASP A 44 -13.65 15.28 29.91
N LYS A 45 -12.53 14.81 30.48
CA LYS A 45 -11.24 14.74 29.79
C LYS A 45 -11.28 13.78 28.61
N LEU A 46 -11.89 12.61 28.75
CA LEU A 46 -12.05 11.64 27.67
C LEU A 46 -12.96 12.15 26.56
N ILE A 47 -14.03 12.88 26.88
CA ILE A 47 -14.88 13.49 25.86
C ILE A 47 -14.11 14.56 25.07
N ARG A 48 -13.25 15.36 25.72
CA ARG A 48 -12.36 16.29 24.99
C ARG A 48 -11.40 15.54 24.07
N ILE A 49 -10.78 14.48 24.57
CA ILE A 49 -9.89 13.63 23.77
C ILE A 49 -10.64 12.98 22.60
N GLU A 50 -11.88 12.51 22.80
CA GLU A 50 -12.73 11.96 21.75
C GLU A 50 -12.92 12.97 20.61
N ASN A 51 -13.26 14.22 20.96
CA ASN A 51 -13.44 15.31 20.00
C ASN A 51 -12.13 15.66 19.28
N ASP A 52 -11.01 15.76 20.01
CA ASP A 52 -9.69 16.04 19.41
C ASP A 52 -9.25 14.92 18.46
N VAL A 53 -9.45 13.65 18.86
CA VAL A 53 -9.16 12.49 18.01
C VAL A 53 -9.99 12.56 16.74
N LYS A 54 -11.29 12.84 16.84
CA LYS A 54 -12.16 12.92 15.66
C LYS A 54 -11.75 14.05 14.72
N PHE A 55 -11.47 15.23 15.27
CA PHE A 55 -11.01 16.37 14.49
C PHE A 55 -9.71 16.07 13.73
N HIS A 56 -8.74 15.46 14.41
CA HIS A 56 -7.46 15.10 13.79
C HIS A 56 -7.58 13.94 12.80
N GLU A 57 -8.51 13.00 13.03
CA GLU A 57 -8.86 11.95 12.06
C GLU A 57 -9.34 12.58 10.75
N GLU A 58 -10.29 13.51 10.81
CA GLU A 58 -10.83 14.22 9.63
C GLU A 58 -9.76 15.03 8.91
N LYS A 59 -8.92 15.76 9.65
CA LYS A 59 -7.79 16.50 9.05
C LYS A 59 -6.79 15.59 8.38
N THR A 60 -6.54 14.41 8.95
CA THR A 60 -5.65 13.42 8.34
C THR A 60 -6.21 12.93 7.01
N LYS A 61 -7.51 12.65 6.92
CA LYS A 61 -8.20 12.27 5.67
C LYS A 61 -8.07 13.36 4.61
N GLU A 62 -8.35 14.61 4.98
CA GLU A 62 -8.23 15.78 4.10
C GLU A 62 -6.79 15.95 3.57
N HIS A 63 -5.78 15.82 4.45
CA HIS A 63 -4.39 15.94 4.05
C HIS A 63 -3.90 14.77 3.21
N LEU A 64 -4.38 13.55 3.48
CA LEU A 64 -4.09 12.38 2.66
C LEU A 64 -4.65 12.55 1.25
N PHE A 65 -5.85 13.10 1.11
CA PHE A 65 -6.43 13.48 -0.19
C PHE A 65 -5.54 14.46 -0.94
N LYS A 66 -5.21 15.59 -0.31
CA LYS A 66 -4.39 16.64 -0.92
C LYS A 66 -3.00 16.13 -1.31
N PHE A 67 -2.40 15.30 -0.45
CA PHE A 67 -1.11 14.66 -0.71
C PHE A 67 -1.18 13.73 -1.92
N SER A 68 -2.14 12.80 -1.93
CA SER A 68 -2.31 11.84 -3.03
C SER A 68 -2.58 12.53 -4.37
N LYS A 69 -3.43 13.57 -4.36
CA LYS A 69 -3.69 14.40 -5.55
C LYS A 69 -2.42 15.09 -6.07
N ALA A 70 -1.67 15.77 -5.21
CA ALA A 70 -0.47 16.50 -5.61
C ALA A 70 0.61 15.56 -6.18
N ILE A 71 0.78 14.38 -5.58
CA ILE A 71 1.73 13.37 -6.07
C ILE A 71 1.27 12.81 -7.43
N PHE A 72 -0.02 12.57 -7.62
CA PHE A 72 -0.59 12.15 -8.91
C PHE A 72 -0.37 13.22 -10.00
N GLU A 73 -0.70 14.48 -9.73
CA GLU A 73 -0.50 15.59 -10.67
C GLU A 73 0.98 15.75 -11.06
N ALA A 74 1.90 15.61 -10.10
CA ALA A 74 3.33 15.60 -10.39
C ALA A 74 3.71 14.41 -11.30
N ASN A 75 3.19 13.21 -11.03
CA ASN A 75 3.42 12.03 -11.86
C ASN A 75 3.00 12.28 -13.33
N GLU A 76 1.84 12.88 -13.54
CA GLU A 76 1.34 13.24 -14.88
C GLU A 76 2.28 14.22 -15.60
N VAL A 77 2.79 15.23 -14.90
CA VAL A 77 3.79 16.17 -15.46
C VAL A 77 5.04 15.42 -15.91
N PHE A 78 5.60 14.55 -15.07
CA PHE A 78 6.81 13.80 -15.42
C PHE A 78 6.58 12.78 -16.54
N ALA A 79 5.39 12.15 -16.59
CA ALA A 79 4.97 11.22 -17.64
C ALA A 79 4.86 11.92 -19.00
N ASN A 80 4.21 13.08 -19.05
CA ASN A 80 4.08 13.90 -20.26
C ASN A 80 5.43 14.38 -20.80
N ASN A 81 6.39 14.64 -19.91
CA ASN A 81 7.76 15.02 -20.28
C ASN A 81 8.67 13.82 -20.61
N LYS A 82 8.18 12.58 -20.53
CA LYS A 82 8.92 11.32 -20.81
C LYS A 82 10.29 11.24 -20.10
N SER A 83 10.39 11.86 -18.94
CA SER A 83 11.67 12.11 -18.27
C SER A 83 12.17 10.95 -17.42
N GLY A 84 11.28 9.98 -17.09
CA GLY A 84 11.57 8.88 -16.15
C GLY A 84 12.00 9.33 -14.74
N SER A 85 11.87 10.62 -14.41
CA SER A 85 12.54 11.23 -13.26
C SER A 85 11.64 11.42 -12.04
N PHE A 86 10.36 11.01 -12.12
CA PHE A 86 9.40 11.15 -11.03
C PHE A 86 9.90 10.54 -9.70
N GLY A 87 10.35 9.28 -9.73
CA GLY A 87 10.83 8.61 -8.51
C GLY A 87 12.06 9.28 -7.87
N LYS A 88 12.94 9.86 -8.69
CA LYS A 88 14.09 10.64 -8.20
C LYS A 88 13.63 11.96 -7.57
N TRP A 89 12.66 12.63 -8.18
CA TRP A 89 12.08 13.87 -7.65
C TRP A 89 11.39 13.62 -6.30
N THR A 90 10.63 12.55 -6.15
CA THR A 90 9.97 12.22 -4.87
C THR A 90 10.98 11.92 -3.76
N GLU A 91 12.08 11.24 -4.09
CA GLU A 91 13.16 10.97 -3.13
C GLU A 91 13.81 12.26 -2.62
N LEU A 92 14.00 13.27 -3.49
CA LEU A 92 14.51 14.59 -3.10
C LEU A 92 13.56 15.36 -2.16
N LEU A 93 12.26 15.05 -2.19
CA LEU A 93 11.27 15.56 -1.24
C LEU A 93 11.22 14.77 0.07
N GLY A 94 12.04 13.72 0.21
CA GLY A 94 12.02 12.82 1.37
C GLY A 94 10.87 11.80 1.34
N ILE A 95 10.24 11.59 0.17
CA ILE A 95 9.15 10.64 -0.02
C ILE A 95 9.70 9.39 -0.70
N SER A 96 9.49 8.22 -0.07
CA SER A 96 9.91 6.96 -0.67
C SER A 96 9.16 6.68 -1.97
N ARG A 97 9.80 6.00 -2.93
CA ARG A 97 9.14 5.60 -4.18
C ARG A 97 7.88 4.76 -3.95
N ASP A 98 7.88 3.86 -2.97
CA ASP A 98 6.69 3.04 -2.66
C ASP A 98 5.54 3.90 -2.13
N THR A 99 5.83 4.87 -1.24
CA THR A 99 4.85 5.83 -0.75
C THR A 99 4.27 6.66 -1.89
N ALA A 100 5.13 7.21 -2.76
CA ALA A 100 4.71 8.01 -3.90
C ALA A 100 3.85 7.19 -4.88
N ASN A 101 4.31 6.00 -5.28
CA ASN A 101 3.56 5.11 -6.19
C ASN A 101 2.23 4.68 -5.59
N THR A 102 2.19 4.41 -4.28
CA THR A 102 0.93 4.10 -3.58
C THR A 102 -0.02 5.30 -3.61
N ALA A 103 0.49 6.51 -3.41
CA ALA A 103 -0.31 7.73 -3.46
C ALA A 103 -0.89 7.99 -4.85
N VAL A 104 -0.10 7.79 -5.92
CA VAL A 104 -0.56 7.84 -7.32
C VAL A 104 -1.69 6.83 -7.54
N ARG A 105 -1.46 5.55 -7.22
CA ARG A 105 -2.45 4.48 -7.38
C ARG A 105 -3.75 4.78 -6.64
N ARG A 106 -3.65 5.28 -5.41
CA ARG A 106 -4.80 5.59 -4.56
C ARG A 106 -5.66 6.70 -5.18
N TYR A 107 -5.04 7.78 -5.67
CA TYR A 107 -5.79 8.87 -6.30
C TYR A 107 -6.36 8.49 -7.66
N GLN A 108 -5.59 7.75 -8.46
CA GLN A 108 -6.09 7.21 -9.73
C GLN A 108 -7.32 6.33 -9.51
N PHE A 109 -7.28 5.43 -8.52
CA PHE A 109 -8.40 4.56 -8.20
C PHE A 109 -9.62 5.33 -7.67
N TYR A 110 -9.38 6.40 -6.90
CA TYR A 110 -10.44 7.33 -6.53
C TYR A 110 -11.14 7.92 -7.76
N LEU A 111 -10.39 8.42 -8.75
CA LEU A 111 -10.95 8.97 -9.99
C LEU A 111 -11.73 7.93 -10.78
N GLU A 112 -11.23 6.69 -10.86
CA GLU A 112 -11.92 5.57 -11.54
C GLU A 112 -13.29 5.28 -10.91
N MET A 113 -13.46 5.53 -9.60
CA MET A 113 -14.66 5.16 -8.83
C MET A 113 -15.61 6.32 -8.53
N GLN A 114 -15.27 7.56 -8.91
CA GLN A 114 -16.11 8.75 -8.67
C GLN A 114 -17.52 8.69 -9.28
N GLY A 115 -17.75 7.80 -10.27
CA GLY A 115 -19.06 7.57 -10.88
C GLY A 115 -19.77 6.30 -10.43
N THR A 116 -19.11 5.45 -9.64
CA THR A 116 -19.61 4.12 -9.28
C THR A 116 -19.95 4.03 -7.79
N LEU A 117 -19.09 4.59 -6.93
CA LEU A 117 -19.31 4.60 -5.48
C LEU A 117 -20.10 5.82 -5.03
N ARG A 118 -20.93 5.61 -4.00
CA ARG A 118 -21.60 6.72 -3.30
C ARG A 118 -20.61 7.63 -2.55
N GLU A 119 -19.54 7.05 -2.01
CA GLU A 119 -18.52 7.75 -1.22
C GLU A 119 -17.11 7.36 -1.71
N PRO A 120 -16.68 7.87 -2.87
CA PRO A 120 -15.40 7.50 -3.47
C PRO A 120 -14.20 7.90 -2.61
N GLU A 121 -14.31 8.95 -1.79
CA GLU A 121 -13.25 9.45 -0.88
C GLU A 121 -12.76 8.36 0.08
N ARG A 122 -13.62 7.37 0.38
CA ARG A 122 -13.30 6.24 1.24
C ARG A 122 -12.15 5.38 0.70
N ILE A 123 -11.93 5.38 -0.62
CA ILE A 123 -10.76 4.77 -1.25
C ILE A 123 -9.47 5.32 -0.68
N LEU A 124 -9.45 6.58 -0.23
CA LEU A 124 -8.24 7.18 0.32
C LEU A 124 -7.89 6.71 1.72
N GLU A 125 -8.79 6.01 2.39
CA GLU A 125 -8.59 5.47 3.73
C GLU A 125 -8.27 3.99 3.73
N LEU A 126 -8.53 3.29 2.61
CA LEU A 126 -8.32 1.86 2.51
C LEU A 126 -6.88 1.45 2.84
N PRO A 127 -6.66 0.27 3.45
CA PRO A 127 -5.33 -0.26 3.63
C PRO A 127 -4.53 -0.34 2.32
N VAL A 128 -3.22 -0.06 2.39
CA VAL A 128 -2.31 -0.10 1.23
C VAL A 128 -2.38 -1.44 0.48
N ARG A 129 -2.60 -2.55 1.21
CA ARG A 129 -2.77 -3.88 0.62
C ARG A 129 -3.93 -3.90 -0.37
N ILE A 130 -5.08 -3.34 -0.01
CA ILE A 130 -6.28 -3.33 -0.87
C ILE A 130 -6.02 -2.48 -2.11
N ILE A 131 -5.44 -1.30 -1.94
CA ILE A 131 -5.04 -0.45 -3.06
C ILE A 131 -4.14 -1.22 -4.02
N LYS A 132 -3.11 -1.93 -3.52
CA LYS A 132 -2.18 -2.70 -4.35
C LYS A 132 -2.83 -3.90 -5.05
N GLU A 133 -3.88 -4.49 -4.48
CA GLU A 133 -4.59 -5.62 -5.09
C GLU A 133 -5.45 -5.16 -6.27
N PHE A 134 -6.17 -4.05 -6.12
CA PHE A 134 -7.08 -3.51 -7.14
C PHE A 134 -6.43 -2.58 -8.17
N THR A 135 -5.17 -2.17 -7.96
CA THR A 135 -4.42 -1.35 -8.92
C THR A 135 -3.15 -2.03 -9.44
N GLY A 136 -2.86 -3.23 -8.94
CA GLY A 136 -1.69 -4.01 -9.32
C GLY A 136 -1.97 -5.03 -10.43
N ILE A 137 -1.00 -5.90 -10.66
CA ILE A 137 -1.05 -6.98 -11.67
C ILE A 137 -2.25 -7.92 -11.45
N LYS A 138 -2.73 -8.03 -10.20
CA LYS A 138 -3.86 -8.90 -9.83
C LYS A 138 -5.23 -8.26 -10.01
N LYS A 139 -5.33 -7.02 -10.52
CA LYS A 139 -6.62 -6.33 -10.72
C LYS A 139 -7.60 -7.19 -11.52
N GLU A 140 -7.13 -7.81 -12.60
CA GLU A 140 -7.92 -8.66 -13.50
C GLU A 140 -8.46 -9.95 -12.85
N SER A 141 -8.02 -10.31 -11.64
CA SER A 141 -8.54 -11.48 -10.92
C SER A 141 -9.85 -11.22 -10.16
N PHE A 142 -10.31 -9.97 -10.15
CA PHE A 142 -11.55 -9.55 -9.52
C PHE A 142 -12.51 -9.00 -10.58
N ASP A 143 -13.77 -9.35 -10.45
CA ASP A 143 -14.83 -8.67 -11.20
C ASP A 143 -15.28 -7.37 -10.50
N GLU A 144 -16.10 -6.59 -11.20
CA GLU A 144 -16.57 -5.30 -10.70
C GLU A 144 -17.42 -5.43 -9.43
N ALA A 145 -18.24 -6.49 -9.32
CA ALA A 145 -19.09 -6.70 -8.16
C ALA A 145 -18.26 -7.04 -6.90
N GLU A 146 -17.25 -7.89 -7.05
CA GLU A 146 -16.30 -8.24 -5.98
C GLU A 146 -15.49 -7.03 -5.51
N VAL A 147 -15.06 -6.17 -6.45
CA VAL A 147 -14.39 -4.91 -6.11
C VAL A 147 -15.33 -4.04 -5.29
N LEU A 148 -16.56 -3.81 -5.75
CA LEU A 148 -17.54 -2.97 -5.05
C LEU A 148 -17.87 -3.52 -3.66
N GLU A 149 -18.04 -4.84 -3.52
CA GLU A 149 -18.30 -5.46 -2.23
C GLU A 149 -17.20 -5.14 -1.22
N VAL A 150 -15.92 -5.20 -1.63
CA VAL A 150 -14.80 -4.85 -0.76
C VAL A 150 -14.76 -3.37 -0.42
N LEU A 151 -15.06 -2.48 -1.39
CA LEU A 151 -14.97 -1.03 -1.18
C LEU A 151 -16.09 -0.50 -0.27
N GLU A 152 -17.27 -1.12 -0.32
CA GLU A 152 -18.43 -0.70 0.49
C GLU A 152 -18.45 -1.36 1.88
N ALA A 153 -17.76 -2.47 2.07
CA ALA A 153 -17.72 -3.19 3.33
C ALA A 153 -17.15 -2.37 4.49
N GLU A 154 -17.69 -2.53 5.70
CA GLU A 154 -17.15 -1.93 6.92
C GLU A 154 -15.73 -2.43 7.24
N ASN A 155 -15.46 -3.71 6.99
CA ASN A 155 -14.13 -4.32 7.07
C ASN A 155 -13.65 -4.84 5.70
N PRO A 156 -13.10 -3.97 4.83
CA PRO A 156 -12.64 -4.34 3.49
C PRO A 156 -11.59 -5.47 3.47
N THR A 157 -10.76 -5.55 4.51
CA THR A 157 -9.68 -6.56 4.56
C THR A 157 -10.23 -7.97 4.72
N GLU A 158 -11.29 -8.11 5.51
CA GLU A 158 -11.94 -9.39 5.77
C GLU A 158 -12.73 -9.88 4.55
N ILE A 159 -13.48 -8.99 3.90
CA ILE A 159 -14.20 -9.32 2.66
C ILE A 159 -13.23 -9.71 1.55
N LEU A 160 -12.13 -8.96 1.37
CA LEU A 160 -11.10 -9.31 0.38
C LEU A 160 -10.50 -10.70 0.65
N LYS A 161 -10.28 -11.04 1.93
CA LYS A 161 -9.78 -12.37 2.32
C LYS A 161 -10.78 -13.46 1.96
N ARG A 162 -12.05 -13.27 2.33
CA ARG A 162 -13.14 -14.22 2.05
C ARG A 162 -13.29 -14.48 0.54
N ILE A 163 -13.33 -13.43 -0.28
CA ILE A 163 -13.43 -13.55 -1.76
C ILE A 163 -12.27 -14.39 -2.31
N LYS A 164 -11.05 -14.17 -1.81
CA LYS A 164 -9.89 -14.95 -2.25
C LYS A 164 -9.98 -16.41 -1.86
N GLU A 165 -10.42 -16.71 -0.63
CA GLU A 165 -10.61 -18.07 -0.15
C GLU A 165 -11.67 -18.78 -0.99
N THR A 166 -12.81 -18.14 -1.26
CA THR A 166 -13.86 -18.70 -2.14
C THR A 166 -13.33 -18.99 -3.55
N LYS A 167 -12.59 -18.07 -4.17
CA LYS A 167 -11.98 -18.31 -5.49
C LYS A 167 -10.96 -19.45 -5.48
N GLU A 168 -10.20 -19.61 -4.39
CA GLU A 168 -9.24 -20.71 -4.26
C GLU A 168 -9.97 -22.05 -4.09
N GLU A 169 -11.04 -22.10 -3.30
CA GLU A 169 -11.91 -23.26 -3.15
C GLU A 169 -12.59 -23.64 -4.47
N GLU A 170 -13.13 -22.68 -5.21
CA GLU A 170 -13.74 -22.89 -6.52
C GLU A 170 -12.74 -23.47 -7.51
N LYS A 171 -11.52 -22.91 -7.58
CA LYS A 171 -10.41 -23.43 -8.42
C LYS A 171 -10.02 -24.85 -8.05
N LEU A 172 -10.05 -25.20 -6.77
CA LEU A 172 -9.74 -26.54 -6.27
C LEU A 172 -10.89 -27.52 -6.51
N SER A 173 -12.14 -27.04 -6.53
CA SER A 173 -13.33 -27.87 -6.77
C SER A 173 -13.53 -28.21 -8.25
N ASP A 174 -13.16 -27.30 -9.15
CA ASP A 174 -13.29 -27.49 -10.60
C ASP A 174 -11.99 -28.09 -11.19
N LYS A 175 -12.00 -29.41 -11.40
CA LYS A 175 -10.85 -30.19 -11.91
C LYS A 175 -10.28 -29.65 -13.22
N SER A 176 -11.08 -28.96 -14.03
CA SER A 176 -10.64 -28.31 -15.28
C SER A 176 -9.77 -27.09 -15.00
N ASN A 177 -10.20 -26.23 -14.08
CA ASN A 177 -9.49 -25.00 -13.70
C ASN A 177 -8.21 -25.32 -12.92
N LEU A 178 -8.24 -26.34 -12.05
CA LEU A 178 -7.05 -26.84 -11.37
C LEU A 178 -6.00 -27.34 -12.38
N ARG A 179 -6.43 -28.06 -13.42
CA ARG A 179 -5.54 -28.53 -14.49
C ARG A 179 -4.90 -27.38 -15.26
N GLU A 180 -5.67 -26.33 -15.58
CA GLU A 180 -5.13 -25.17 -16.29
C GLU A 180 -4.14 -24.35 -15.43
N PHE A 181 -4.45 -24.17 -14.15
CA PHE A 181 -3.54 -23.53 -13.20
C PHE A 181 -2.22 -24.30 -13.05
N LEU A 182 -2.31 -25.63 -12.85
CA LEU A 182 -1.12 -26.49 -12.73
C LEU A 182 -0.29 -26.50 -14.02
N LEU A 183 -0.92 -26.40 -15.19
CA LEU A 183 -0.22 -26.26 -16.47
C LEU A 183 0.58 -24.95 -16.55
N LYS A 184 -0.02 -23.81 -16.16
CA LYS A 184 0.67 -22.50 -16.15
C LYS A 184 1.82 -22.46 -15.14
N GLU A 185 1.63 -23.01 -13.95
CA GLU A 185 2.70 -23.10 -12.95
C GLU A 185 3.84 -24.03 -13.40
N LYS A 186 3.51 -25.16 -14.05
CA LYS A 186 4.52 -26.04 -14.66
C LYS A 186 5.33 -25.31 -15.73
N GLU A 187 4.68 -24.56 -16.61
CA GLU A 187 5.34 -23.80 -17.68
C GLU A 187 6.29 -22.73 -17.11
N ARG A 188 5.86 -21.98 -16.09
CA ARG A 188 6.74 -21.02 -15.40
C ARG A 188 7.98 -21.66 -14.80
N LYS A 189 7.83 -22.81 -14.15
CA LYS A 189 8.95 -23.55 -13.56
C LYS A 189 9.88 -24.09 -14.64
N GLN A 190 9.36 -24.55 -15.76
CA GLN A 190 10.17 -25.02 -16.89
C GLN A 190 11.01 -23.88 -17.47
N ASN A 191 10.40 -22.71 -17.71
CA ASN A 191 11.14 -21.54 -18.22
C ASN A 191 12.26 -21.10 -17.26
N LEU A 192 12.05 -21.24 -15.95
CA LEU A 192 13.08 -20.95 -14.96
C LEU A 192 14.22 -21.98 -15.02
N ILE A 193 13.90 -23.26 -15.19
CA ILE A 193 14.89 -24.33 -15.37
C ILE A 193 15.73 -24.06 -16.62
N ASP A 194 15.10 -23.71 -17.73
CA ASP A 194 15.79 -23.44 -19.00
C ASP A 194 16.73 -22.25 -18.87
N LYS A 195 16.29 -21.19 -18.18
CA LYS A 195 17.13 -20.03 -17.88
C LYS A 195 18.34 -20.39 -17.00
N LEU A 196 18.12 -21.17 -15.94
CA LEU A 196 19.20 -21.63 -15.06
C LEU A 196 20.18 -22.55 -15.79
N ALA A 197 19.70 -23.37 -16.73
CA ALA A 197 20.55 -24.23 -17.54
C ALA A 197 21.47 -23.41 -18.46
N GLU A 198 20.96 -22.33 -19.06
CA GLU A 198 21.79 -21.42 -19.87
C GLU A 198 22.83 -20.67 -19.00
N GLU A 199 22.43 -20.20 -17.82
CA GLU A 199 23.36 -19.56 -16.87
C GLU A 199 24.48 -20.53 -16.41
N ILE A 200 24.16 -21.81 -16.17
CA ILE A 200 25.16 -22.84 -15.85
C ILE A 200 26.14 -23.05 -17.01
N LYS A 201 25.63 -23.12 -18.23
CA LYS A 201 26.45 -23.33 -19.43
C LYS A 201 27.44 -22.17 -19.66
N GLU A 202 27.01 -20.93 -19.44
CA GLU A 202 27.88 -19.76 -19.51
C GLU A 202 28.99 -19.81 -18.46
N ILE A 203 28.67 -20.25 -17.24
CA ILE A 203 29.67 -20.46 -16.17
C ILE A 203 30.68 -21.54 -16.57
N GLU A 204 30.24 -22.66 -17.13
CA GLU A 204 31.11 -23.75 -17.58
C GLU A 204 32.07 -23.30 -18.70
N GLU A 205 31.60 -22.52 -19.67
CA GLU A 205 32.45 -21.95 -20.73
C GLU A 205 33.50 -21.00 -20.17
N ASN A 206 33.14 -20.15 -19.21
CA ASN A 206 34.06 -19.23 -18.54
C ASN A 206 35.12 -19.98 -17.73
N LEU A 207 34.73 -21.02 -16.98
CA LEU A 207 35.67 -21.87 -16.23
C LEU A 207 36.68 -22.51 -17.16
N LYS A 208 36.22 -23.04 -18.31
CA LYS A 208 37.10 -23.65 -19.31
C LYS A 208 38.12 -22.67 -19.88
N GLN A 209 37.71 -21.43 -20.16
CA GLN A 209 38.63 -20.38 -20.64
C GLN A 209 39.70 -20.06 -19.58
N ILE A 210 39.29 -19.94 -18.31
CA ILE A 210 40.21 -19.70 -17.20
C ILE A 210 41.19 -20.86 -17.03
N ASP A 211 40.72 -22.11 -17.07
CA ASP A 211 41.57 -23.30 -16.97
C ASP A 211 42.60 -23.37 -18.11
N ASP A 212 42.18 -23.06 -19.35
CA ASP A 212 43.07 -22.98 -20.51
C ASP A 212 44.13 -21.89 -20.35
N GLU A 213 43.77 -20.73 -19.79
CA GLU A 213 44.69 -19.61 -19.55
C GLU A 213 45.70 -19.93 -18.44
N LEU A 214 45.25 -20.53 -17.33
CA LEU A 214 46.12 -21.02 -16.26
C LEU A 214 47.11 -22.07 -16.75
N TYR A 215 46.67 -22.98 -17.62
CA TYR A 215 47.54 -23.99 -18.25
C TYR A 215 48.64 -23.34 -19.11
N ARG A 216 48.30 -22.30 -19.89
CA ARG A 216 49.27 -21.55 -20.71
C ARG A 216 50.29 -20.79 -19.86
N GLN A 217 49.84 -20.13 -18.78
CA GLN A 217 50.72 -19.39 -17.88
C GLN A 217 51.73 -20.32 -17.21
N THR A 218 51.29 -21.50 -16.75
CA THR A 218 52.16 -22.48 -16.09
C THR A 218 53.28 -23.01 -17.00
N ARG A 219 53.03 -23.09 -18.32
CA ARG A 219 54.04 -23.50 -19.33
C ARG A 219 55.05 -22.41 -19.70
N LEU A 220 54.75 -21.13 -19.48
CA LEU A 220 55.66 -20.02 -19.78
C LEU A 220 56.64 -19.71 -18.63
N THR A 221 56.41 -20.30 -17.46
CA THR A 221 57.25 -20.16 -16.25
C THR A 221 58.24 -21.32 -16.01
N VAL A 222 58.30 -22.31 -16.91
CA VAL A 222 59.24 -23.46 -16.88
C VAL A 222 60.19 -23.36 -18.07
#